data_AF-A0A6P4D1Y0-F1
#
_entry.id   AF-A0A6P4D1Y0-F1
#
_cell.length_a   1.000
_cell.length_b   1.000
_cell.length_c   1.000
_cell.angle_alpha   90.00
_cell.angle_beta   90.00
_cell.angle_gamma   90.00
#
_symmetry.space_group_name_H-M   'P 1'
#
loop_
_entity.id
_entity.type
_entity.pdbx_description
1 polymer ?
#
loop_
_entity_poly.entity_id
_entity_poly.type
_entity_poly.pdbx_seq_one_letter_code
_entity_poly.pdbx_strand_id
1 'polypeptide(L)'
;MIVNKYKLRGNIRSFNLGGMDCSVGVIALDLAKNMLQVYRNTYAVVVSTENITQNWYFGNKKSILIPNCLFRVGGSAVLLSNKCSVKRRAKYKLVHVVRTHKGADDKSFRCVYQEQDDDGKTGVSLSKDLMAIAGGALKTNITTLGPLVLPISEQLLFFAKVKPYIPDFKLAFDHFYIHADGRAVIDELEKNLQLLPMHVEASRMTLHGFGNTSSSSIWYELAYTEAKGRMRKGNRVWQIAFGSGFKCNRAVW
;
A
#
# COMPACT_ATOMS: atom_id res chain seq x y z
N MET A 1 -14.89 -13.58 -14.73
CA MET A 1 -13.63 -13.00 -15.25
C MET A 1 -13.91 -11.65 -15.90
N ILE A 2 -13.21 -10.57 -15.48
CA ILE A 2 -13.48 -9.17 -15.88
C ILE A 2 -13.49 -8.99 -17.41
N VAL A 3 -12.53 -9.64 -18.07
CA VAL A 3 -12.37 -9.65 -19.54
C VAL A 3 -13.65 -10.02 -20.27
N ASN A 4 -14.28 -11.14 -19.89
CA ASN A 4 -15.51 -11.61 -20.49
C ASN A 4 -16.71 -10.72 -20.11
N LYS A 5 -16.77 -10.23 -18.86
CA LYS A 5 -17.86 -9.37 -18.38
C LYS A 5 -17.94 -8.06 -19.16
N TYR A 6 -16.80 -7.44 -19.45
CA TYR A 6 -16.73 -6.17 -20.19
C TYR A 6 -16.44 -6.32 -21.68
N LYS A 7 -16.45 -7.56 -22.21
CA LYS A 7 -16.22 -7.86 -23.64
C LYS A 7 -14.96 -7.16 -24.17
N LEU A 8 -13.88 -7.24 -23.40
CA LEU A 8 -12.60 -6.66 -23.78
C LEU A 8 -12.02 -7.40 -25.00
N ARG A 9 -11.13 -6.73 -25.73
CA ARG A 9 -10.52 -7.25 -26.96
C ARG A 9 -9.80 -8.58 -26.71
N GLY A 10 -9.80 -9.48 -27.69
CA GLY A 10 -9.16 -10.80 -27.55
C GLY A 10 -7.64 -10.77 -27.38
N ASN A 11 -6.99 -9.66 -27.71
CA ASN A 11 -5.54 -9.48 -27.62
C ASN A 11 -5.07 -8.77 -26.34
N ILE A 12 -5.94 -8.62 -25.33
CA ILE A 12 -5.49 -8.05 -24.05
C ILE A 12 -4.52 -9.00 -23.34
N ARG A 13 -3.62 -8.42 -22.56
CA ARG A 13 -2.75 -9.19 -21.65
C ARG A 13 -3.32 -9.12 -20.26
N SER A 14 -3.71 -10.28 -19.70
CA SER A 14 -4.25 -10.39 -18.34
C SER A 14 -3.21 -11.03 -17.44
N PHE A 15 -2.95 -10.40 -16.30
CA PHE A 15 -2.07 -10.91 -15.25
C PHE A 15 -2.88 -11.05 -13.97
N ASN A 16 -2.75 -12.18 -13.29
CA ASN A 16 -3.35 -12.40 -11.97
C ASN A 16 -2.20 -12.43 -10.95
N LEU A 17 -2.23 -11.49 -9.99
CA LEU A 17 -1.24 -11.41 -8.93
C LEU A 17 -1.87 -11.93 -7.63
N GLY A 18 -1.23 -12.90 -6.99
CA GLY A 18 -1.67 -13.48 -5.71
C GLY A 18 -0.50 -13.66 -4.75
N GLY A 19 -0.78 -13.92 -3.46
CA GLY A 19 0.24 -14.22 -2.44
C GLY A 19 1.09 -13.03 -1.98
N MET A 20 0.61 -11.80 -2.16
CA MET A 20 1.33 -10.56 -1.81
C MET A 20 0.53 -9.62 -0.89
N ASP A 21 -0.66 -10.07 -0.50
CA ASP A 21 -1.61 -9.46 0.45
C ASP A 21 -1.86 -7.97 0.23
N CYS A 22 -2.03 -7.20 1.31
CA CYS A 22 -2.40 -5.79 1.31
C CYS A 22 -1.48 -4.89 0.45
N SER A 23 -0.26 -5.34 0.14
CA SER A 23 0.69 -4.59 -0.68
C SER A 23 0.57 -4.83 -2.19
N VAL A 24 -0.24 -5.81 -2.61
CA VAL A 24 -0.33 -6.24 -4.02
C VAL A 24 -0.84 -5.12 -4.94
N GLY A 25 -1.64 -4.20 -4.43
CA GLY A 25 -2.13 -3.05 -5.20
C GLY A 25 -0.97 -2.19 -5.73
N VAL A 26 0.02 -1.90 -4.89
CA VAL A 26 1.22 -1.15 -5.30
C VAL A 26 2.14 -1.99 -6.20
N ILE A 27 2.24 -3.29 -5.96
CA ILE A 27 3.01 -4.19 -6.83
C ILE A 27 2.39 -4.27 -8.23
N ALA A 28 1.06 -4.27 -8.32
CA ALA A 28 0.34 -4.24 -9.58
C ALA A 28 0.57 -2.92 -10.34
N LEU A 29 0.67 -1.79 -9.61
CA LEU A 29 1.08 -0.51 -10.20
C LEU A 29 2.51 -0.55 -10.76
N ASP A 30 3.45 -1.18 -10.05
CA ASP A 30 4.83 -1.37 -10.52
C ASP A 30 4.88 -2.17 -11.82
N LEU A 31 4.16 -3.30 -11.86
CA LEU A 31 4.03 -4.11 -13.07
C LEU A 31 3.39 -3.31 -14.21
N ALA A 32 2.29 -2.60 -13.94
CA ALA A 32 1.61 -1.78 -14.93
C ALA A 32 2.51 -0.66 -15.47
N LYS A 33 3.29 0.00 -14.60
CA LYS A 33 4.27 1.02 -14.97
C LYS A 33 5.32 0.44 -15.93
N ASN A 34 5.92 -0.71 -15.58
CA ASN A 34 6.94 -1.35 -16.41
C ASN A 34 6.36 -1.76 -17.79
N MET A 35 5.13 -2.30 -17.81
CA MET A 35 4.44 -2.61 -19.05
C MET A 35 4.16 -1.36 -19.89
N LEU A 36 3.75 -0.26 -19.27
CA LEU A 36 3.52 1.02 -19.96
C LEU A 36 4.83 1.69 -20.44
N GLN A 37 5.98 1.35 -19.88
CA GLN A 37 7.27 1.82 -20.40
C GLN A 37 7.68 1.05 -21.67
N VAL A 38 7.36 -0.25 -21.74
CA VAL A 38 7.66 -1.11 -22.90
C VAL A 38 6.65 -0.88 -24.03
N TYR A 39 5.35 -0.88 -23.74
CA TYR A 39 4.29 -0.75 -24.73
C TYR A 39 3.85 0.70 -24.88
N ARG A 40 4.22 1.35 -25.98
CA ARG A 40 3.86 2.74 -26.27
C ARG A 40 2.37 2.91 -26.56
N ASN A 41 1.83 4.07 -26.18
CA ASN A 41 0.48 4.52 -26.53
C ASN A 41 -0.65 3.51 -26.17
N THR A 42 -0.60 2.95 -24.97
CA THR A 42 -1.54 1.94 -24.48
C THR A 42 -2.17 2.32 -23.12
N TYR A 43 -3.11 1.49 -22.67
CA TYR A 43 -3.75 1.58 -21.37
C TYR A 43 -3.40 0.35 -20.54
N ALA A 44 -3.34 0.53 -19.22
CA ALA A 44 -3.29 -0.55 -18.26
C ALA A 44 -4.38 -0.34 -17.21
N VAL A 45 -5.14 -1.40 -16.90
CA VAL A 45 -6.14 -1.38 -15.84
C VAL A 45 -5.64 -2.26 -14.71
N VAL A 46 -5.49 -1.67 -13.53
CA VAL A 46 -5.18 -2.40 -12.30
C VAL A 46 -6.48 -2.56 -11.53
N VAL A 47 -6.89 -3.80 -11.27
CA VAL A 47 -8.08 -4.10 -10.47
C VAL A 47 -7.64 -4.89 -9.24
N SER A 48 -7.92 -4.31 -8.08
CA SER A 48 -7.81 -4.98 -6.79
C SER A 48 -9.19 -5.43 -6.36
N THR A 49 -9.30 -6.68 -5.92
CA THR A 49 -10.53 -7.24 -5.38
C THR A 49 -10.17 -8.12 -4.21
N GLU A 50 -10.90 -7.95 -3.11
CA GLU A 50 -10.59 -8.61 -1.85
C GLU A 50 -11.84 -9.33 -1.38
N ASN A 51 -11.72 -10.63 -1.20
CA ASN A 51 -12.81 -11.47 -0.74
C ASN A 51 -12.36 -12.26 0.50
N ILE A 52 -13.13 -12.15 1.57
CA ILE A 52 -12.84 -12.77 2.87
C ILE A 52 -13.44 -14.17 3.01
N THR A 53 -14.32 -14.61 2.10
CA THR A 53 -15.11 -15.84 2.28
C THR A 53 -14.26 -17.11 2.42
N GLN A 54 -13.07 -17.16 1.82
CA GLN A 54 -12.18 -18.33 1.92
C GLN A 54 -11.21 -18.28 3.11
N ASN A 55 -11.06 -17.14 3.76
CA ASN A 55 -10.07 -16.92 4.81
C ASN A 55 -10.70 -16.66 6.19
N TRP A 56 -12.01 -16.90 6.32
CA TRP A 56 -12.71 -16.72 7.59
C TRP A 56 -12.34 -17.83 8.57
N TYR A 57 -11.75 -17.46 9.70
CA TYR A 57 -11.33 -18.42 10.71
C TYR A 57 -12.47 -18.79 11.66
N PHE A 58 -12.74 -20.09 11.82
CA PHE A 58 -13.81 -20.64 12.67
C PHE A 58 -13.29 -21.30 13.97
N GLY A 59 -12.02 -21.12 14.29
CA GLY A 59 -11.43 -21.61 15.53
C GLY A 59 -11.40 -20.54 16.63
N ASN A 60 -10.71 -20.86 17.74
CA ASN A 60 -10.65 -20.00 18.93
C ASN A 60 -9.25 -19.46 19.24
N LYS A 61 -8.26 -19.75 18.39
CA LYS A 61 -6.88 -19.25 18.59
C LYS A 61 -6.84 -17.74 18.36
N LYS A 62 -6.53 -16.99 19.42
CA LYS A 62 -6.58 -15.51 19.43
C LYS A 62 -5.74 -14.86 18.32
N SER A 63 -4.54 -15.37 18.03
CA SER A 63 -3.65 -14.81 16.99
C SER A 63 -4.22 -14.92 15.57
N ILE A 64 -5.13 -15.87 15.34
CA ILE A 64 -5.78 -16.13 14.05
C ILE A 64 -7.16 -15.46 13.97
N LEU A 65 -7.77 -15.14 15.11
CA LEU A 65 -9.04 -14.42 15.17
C LEU A 65 -8.93 -12.93 14.81
N ILE A 66 -7.78 -12.29 15.02
CA ILE A 66 -7.59 -10.84 14.78
C ILE A 66 -7.97 -10.44 13.34
N PRO A 67 -7.51 -11.15 12.28
CA PRO A 67 -7.97 -10.91 10.91
C PRO A 67 -9.48 -10.83 10.72
N ASN A 68 -10.29 -11.67 11.38
CA ASN A 68 -11.75 -11.63 11.24
C ASN A 68 -12.34 -10.28 11.70
N CYS A 69 -11.70 -9.63 12.68
CA CYS A 69 -12.12 -8.33 13.19
C CYS A 69 -11.70 -7.17 12.27
N LEU A 70 -10.59 -7.32 11.54
CA LEU A 70 -9.99 -6.27 10.73
C LEU A 70 -10.49 -6.29 9.28
N PHE A 71 -10.45 -7.45 8.62
CA PHE A 71 -10.63 -7.54 7.18
C PHE A 71 -12.08 -7.40 6.75
N ARG A 72 -12.29 -6.70 5.64
CA ARG A 72 -13.58 -6.52 4.98
C ARG A 72 -13.42 -6.72 3.47
N VAL A 73 -14.54 -6.97 2.82
CA VAL A 73 -14.62 -7.08 1.36
C VAL A 73 -14.46 -5.70 0.75
N GLY A 74 -13.65 -5.59 -0.29
CA GLY A 74 -13.40 -4.33 -0.97
C GLY A 74 -12.89 -4.53 -2.38
N GLY A 75 -12.87 -3.45 -3.15
CA GLY A 75 -12.33 -3.48 -4.49
C GLY A 75 -12.11 -2.09 -5.05
N SER A 76 -11.10 -1.98 -5.90
CA SER A 76 -10.73 -0.74 -6.56
C SER A 76 -10.24 -1.01 -7.97
N ALA A 77 -10.50 -0.08 -8.88
CA ALA A 77 -10.01 -0.15 -10.25
C ALA A 77 -9.36 1.17 -10.63
N VAL A 78 -8.15 1.09 -11.19
CA VAL A 78 -7.34 2.25 -11.57
C VAL A 78 -6.90 2.11 -13.02
N LEU A 79 -7.16 3.15 -13.80
CA LEU A 79 -6.76 3.23 -15.20
C LEU A 79 -5.48 4.06 -15.33
N LEU A 80 -4.44 3.42 -15.86
CA LEU A 80 -3.15 4.03 -16.18
C LEU A 80 -2.97 4.14 -17.69
N SER A 81 -2.20 5.12 -18.13
CA SER A 81 -1.94 5.39 -19.54
C SER A 81 -0.61 6.09 -19.74
N ASN A 82 0.05 5.79 -20.86
CA ASN A 82 1.22 6.54 -21.35
C ASN A 82 0.90 7.36 -22.61
N LYS A 83 -0.38 7.51 -22.98
CA LYS A 83 -0.79 8.25 -24.18
C LYS A 83 -0.69 9.75 -23.96
N CYS A 84 0.01 10.46 -24.86
CA CYS A 84 0.09 11.93 -24.81
C CYS A 84 -1.28 12.60 -24.94
N SER A 85 -2.21 12.01 -25.72
CA SER A 85 -3.55 12.57 -25.96
C SER A 85 -4.41 12.65 -24.71
N VAL A 86 -4.23 11.77 -23.72
CA VAL A 86 -5.01 11.77 -22.47
C VAL A 86 -4.28 12.45 -21.30
N LYS A 87 -3.04 12.90 -21.50
CA LYS A 87 -2.21 13.51 -20.45
C LYS A 87 -2.90 14.69 -19.75
N ARG A 88 -3.65 15.51 -20.50
CA ARG A 88 -4.40 16.66 -19.95
C ARG A 88 -5.61 16.25 -19.10
N ARG A 89 -6.12 15.02 -19.26
CA ARG A 89 -7.25 14.46 -18.51
C ARG A 89 -6.83 13.64 -17.30
N ALA A 90 -5.53 13.33 -17.17
CA ALA A 90 -5.02 12.54 -16.06
C ALA A 90 -5.15 13.32 -14.75
N LYS A 91 -5.75 12.69 -13.74
CA LYS A 91 -5.86 13.26 -12.39
C LYS A 91 -4.52 13.27 -11.66
N TYR A 92 -3.76 12.18 -11.79
CA TYR A 92 -2.49 11.93 -11.10
C TYR A 92 -1.41 11.48 -12.08
N LYS A 93 -0.14 11.65 -11.70
CA LYS A 93 1.01 11.17 -12.46
C LYS A 93 1.89 10.32 -11.55
N LEU A 94 1.97 9.02 -11.79
CA LEU A 94 2.88 8.15 -11.04
C LEU A 94 4.34 8.55 -11.30
N VAL A 95 5.05 8.98 -10.25
CA VAL A 95 6.44 9.43 -10.32
C VAL A 95 7.38 8.29 -9.92
N HIS A 96 7.23 7.78 -8.70
CA HIS A 96 8.09 6.73 -8.16
C HIS A 96 7.27 5.58 -7.59
N VAL A 97 7.77 4.36 -7.79
CA VAL A 97 7.30 3.16 -7.09
C VAL A 97 8.54 2.52 -6.52
N VAL A 98 8.53 2.23 -5.22
CA VAL A 98 9.68 1.61 -4.54
C VAL A 98 9.17 0.45 -3.71
N ARG A 99 9.90 -0.66 -3.83
CA ARG A 99 9.57 -1.92 -3.19
C ARG A 99 10.70 -2.31 -2.26
N THR A 100 10.37 -2.59 -1.01
CA THR A 100 11.29 -3.15 -0.03
C THR A 100 10.76 -4.52 0.37
N HIS A 101 11.60 -5.54 0.29
CA HIS A 101 11.23 -6.92 0.55
C HIS A 101 12.16 -7.52 1.61
N LYS A 102 11.60 -7.98 2.73
CA LYS A 102 12.36 -8.59 3.83
C LYS A 102 12.15 -10.09 3.99
N GLY A 103 11.52 -10.75 3.03
CA GLY A 103 11.15 -12.17 3.16
C GLY A 103 12.30 -13.18 3.16
N ALA A 104 13.55 -12.72 3.03
CA ALA A 104 14.72 -13.56 3.28
C ALA A 104 15.01 -13.73 4.80
N ASP A 105 14.45 -12.86 5.64
CA ASP A 105 14.52 -12.98 7.09
C ASP A 105 13.34 -13.82 7.60
N ASP A 106 13.62 -14.89 8.34
CA ASP A 106 12.62 -15.85 8.81
C ASP A 106 11.55 -15.21 9.69
N LYS A 107 11.94 -14.23 10.52
CA LYS A 107 11.00 -13.49 11.37
C LYS A 107 10.03 -12.67 10.53
N SER A 108 10.55 -11.94 9.55
CA SER A 108 9.77 -11.17 8.58
C SER A 108 8.86 -12.06 7.72
N PHE A 109 9.35 -13.23 7.33
CA PHE A 109 8.60 -14.21 6.55
C PHE A 109 7.41 -14.79 7.33
N ARG A 110 7.65 -15.25 8.57
CA ARG A 110 6.62 -15.85 9.45
C ARG A 110 5.72 -14.83 10.15
N CYS A 111 5.96 -13.54 9.93
CA CYS A 111 5.25 -12.47 10.61
C CYS A 111 3.74 -12.44 10.32
N VAL A 112 3.38 -12.74 9.07
CA VAL A 112 1.99 -12.89 8.61
C VAL A 112 1.98 -14.17 7.78
N TYR A 113 1.37 -15.22 8.31
CA TYR A 113 1.44 -16.54 7.70
C TYR A 113 0.10 -17.26 7.81
N GLN A 114 -0.27 -17.98 6.76
CA GLN A 114 -1.45 -18.84 6.78
C GLN A 114 -1.07 -20.18 7.40
N GLU A 115 -1.67 -20.52 8.54
CA GLU A 115 -1.41 -21.74 9.29
C GLU A 115 -2.72 -22.42 9.69
N GLN A 116 -2.61 -23.69 10.09
CA GLN A 116 -3.71 -24.42 10.72
C GLN A 116 -3.55 -24.33 12.24
N ASP A 117 -4.67 -24.22 12.94
CA ASP A 117 -4.70 -24.41 14.39
C ASP A 117 -4.63 -25.91 14.76
N ASP A 118 -4.64 -26.18 16.07
CA ASP A 118 -4.56 -27.54 16.61
C ASP A 118 -5.78 -28.41 16.22
N ASP A 119 -6.89 -27.78 15.83
CA ASP A 119 -8.12 -28.43 15.33
C ASP A 119 -8.13 -28.59 13.80
N GLY A 120 -7.03 -28.26 13.11
CA GLY A 120 -6.91 -28.33 11.64
C GLY A 120 -7.62 -27.19 10.89
N LYS A 121 -8.14 -26.18 11.59
CA LYS A 121 -8.82 -25.03 10.96
C LYS A 121 -7.79 -24.05 10.44
N THR A 122 -7.87 -23.74 9.16
CA THR A 122 -6.94 -22.82 8.51
C THR A 122 -7.32 -21.37 8.79
N GLY A 123 -6.33 -20.53 9.06
CA GLY A 123 -6.49 -19.08 9.11
C GLY A 123 -5.15 -18.35 9.01
N VAL A 124 -5.21 -17.01 9.05
CA VAL A 124 -4.01 -16.16 8.96
C VAL A 124 -3.57 -15.78 10.37
N SER A 125 -2.35 -16.14 10.74
CA SER A 125 -1.75 -15.80 12.02
C SER A 125 -0.94 -14.51 11.90
N LEU A 126 -1.16 -13.59 12.84
CA LEU A 126 -0.40 -12.36 12.96
C LEU A 126 0.58 -12.45 14.13
N SER A 127 1.87 -12.31 13.85
CA SER A 127 2.91 -12.29 14.88
C SER A 127 2.85 -11.01 15.72
N LYS A 128 3.27 -11.12 17.00
CA LYS A 128 3.43 -9.98 17.91
C LYS A 128 4.53 -9.01 17.43
N ASP A 129 5.49 -9.50 16.64
CA ASP A 129 6.60 -8.71 16.12
C ASP A 129 6.22 -7.84 14.91
N LEU A 130 4.97 -7.90 14.45
CA LEU A 130 4.48 -7.22 13.25
C LEU A 130 4.81 -5.73 13.25
N MET A 131 4.58 -5.02 14.36
CA MET A 131 4.85 -3.59 14.43
C MET A 131 6.35 -3.27 14.33
N ALA A 132 7.20 -4.06 15.00
CA ALA A 132 8.64 -3.85 14.98
C ALA A 132 9.23 -4.13 13.58
N ILE A 133 8.77 -5.22 12.94
CA ILE A 133 9.18 -5.58 11.57
C ILE A 133 8.70 -4.51 10.58
N ALA A 134 7.46 -4.01 10.74
CA ALA A 134 6.92 -2.91 9.95
C ALA A 134 7.73 -1.63 10.06
N GLY A 135 8.04 -1.19 11.29
CA GLY A 135 8.89 -0.02 11.51
C GLY A 135 10.28 -0.20 10.90
N GLY A 136 10.88 -1.38 11.04
CA GLY A 136 12.16 -1.69 10.43
C GLY A 136 12.12 -1.68 8.90
N ALA A 137 11.07 -2.20 8.28
CA ALA A 137 10.90 -2.20 6.83
C ALA A 137 10.62 -0.79 6.28
N LEU A 138 9.81 0.00 6.99
CA LEU A 138 9.58 1.40 6.68
C LEU A 138 10.90 2.19 6.75
N LYS A 139 11.71 1.99 7.79
CA LYS A 139 13.01 2.68 7.92
C LYS A 139 13.90 2.42 6.70
N THR A 140 14.05 1.16 6.29
CA THR A 140 14.78 0.79 5.07
C THR A 140 14.18 1.47 3.84
N ASN A 141 12.86 1.44 3.71
CA ASN A 141 12.14 2.05 2.60
C ASN A 141 12.40 3.57 2.55
N ILE A 142 12.31 4.28 3.68
CA ILE A 142 12.58 5.72 3.83
C ILE A 142 13.99 6.07 3.40
N THR A 143 15.00 5.30 3.82
CA THR A 143 16.39 5.49 3.39
C THR A 143 16.53 5.42 1.87
N THR A 144 15.76 4.56 1.19
CA THR A 144 15.74 4.49 -0.27
C THR A 144 14.94 5.63 -0.92
N LEU A 145 13.96 6.25 -0.24
CA LEU A 145 13.16 7.35 -0.83
C LEU A 145 13.81 8.68 -0.69
N GLY A 146 14.44 8.92 0.46
CA GLY A 146 14.89 10.23 0.88
C GLY A 146 15.62 10.94 -0.25
N PRO A 147 16.61 10.29 -0.89
CA PRO A 147 17.34 10.86 -2.02
C PRO A 147 16.49 11.21 -3.26
N LEU A 148 15.35 10.54 -3.46
CA LEU A 148 14.50 10.71 -4.65
C LEU A 148 13.46 11.82 -4.50
N VAL A 149 13.04 12.14 -3.28
CA VAL A 149 11.88 13.04 -3.05
C VAL A 149 12.16 14.22 -2.13
N LEU A 150 13.18 14.14 -1.27
CA LEU A 150 13.48 15.20 -0.33
C LEU A 150 14.37 16.28 -0.98
N PRO A 151 14.27 17.54 -0.52
CA PRO A 151 15.22 18.58 -0.89
C PRO A 151 16.67 18.21 -0.55
N ILE A 152 17.64 18.73 -1.30
CA ILE A 152 19.08 18.46 -1.09
C ILE A 152 19.52 18.83 0.34
N SER A 153 18.97 19.91 0.92
CA SER A 153 19.25 20.31 2.31
C SER A 153 18.90 19.21 3.31
N GLU A 154 17.72 18.60 3.18
CA GLU A 154 17.25 17.49 4.02
C GLU A 154 18.07 16.21 3.80
N GLN A 155 18.47 15.94 2.55
CA GLN A 155 19.34 14.81 2.24
C GLN A 155 20.70 14.95 2.93
N LEU A 156 21.32 16.14 2.85
CA LEU A 156 22.58 16.43 3.54
C LEU A 156 22.43 16.27 5.06
N LEU A 157 21.34 16.77 5.65
CA LEU A 157 21.04 16.60 7.08
C LEU A 157 20.88 15.13 7.49
N PHE A 158 20.25 14.31 6.63
CA PHE A 158 20.05 12.90 6.88
C PHE A 158 21.36 12.09 6.81
N PHE A 159 22.25 12.40 5.86
CA PHE A 159 23.52 11.71 5.71
C PHE A 159 24.65 12.23 6.62
N ALA A 160 24.61 13.50 7.02
CA ALA A 160 25.68 14.13 7.81
C ALA A 160 25.54 13.91 9.34
N LYS A 161 24.36 13.50 9.84
CA LYS A 161 24.15 13.35 11.28
C LYS A 161 24.58 11.97 11.81
N VAL A 162 25.37 11.99 12.88
CA VAL A 162 25.82 10.80 13.65
C VAL A 162 24.67 10.13 14.42
N LYS A 163 23.58 10.87 14.70
CA LYS A 163 22.36 10.34 15.36
C LYS A 163 21.27 10.08 14.32
N PRO A 164 20.41 9.05 14.52
CA PRO A 164 19.32 8.74 13.62
C PRO A 164 18.37 9.94 13.50
N TYR A 165 18.44 10.61 12.35
CA TYR A 165 17.55 11.72 11.99
C TYR A 165 16.39 11.18 11.16
N ILE A 166 15.18 11.61 11.47
CA ILE A 166 13.99 11.29 10.68
C ILE A 166 13.74 12.50 9.78
N PRO A 167 13.89 12.36 8.45
CA PRO A 167 13.67 13.48 7.54
C PRO A 167 12.24 13.99 7.60
N ASP A 168 12.08 15.30 7.39
CA ASP A 168 10.74 15.86 7.34
C ASP A 168 10.08 15.60 5.97
N PHE A 169 9.34 14.49 5.90
CA PHE A 169 8.58 14.12 4.70
C PHE A 169 7.42 15.06 4.39
N LYS A 170 7.00 15.93 5.32
CA LYS A 170 5.97 16.95 5.08
C LYS A 170 6.44 18.00 4.07
N LEU A 171 7.76 18.15 3.91
CA LEU A 171 8.34 19.00 2.86
C LEU A 171 8.24 18.38 1.46
N ALA A 172 8.12 17.05 1.38
CA ALA A 172 8.05 16.31 0.12
C ALA A 172 6.62 15.93 -0.29
N PHE A 173 5.68 15.83 0.65
CA PHE A 173 4.33 15.34 0.40
C PHE A 173 3.27 16.16 1.11
N ASP A 174 2.16 16.39 0.40
CA ASP A 174 0.98 17.07 0.93
C ASP A 174 -0.02 16.09 1.54
N HIS A 175 -0.11 14.86 0.98
CA HIS A 175 -1.04 13.84 1.43
C HIS A 175 -0.32 12.51 1.67
N PHE A 176 -0.66 11.88 2.79
CA PHE A 176 -0.11 10.60 3.23
C PHE A 176 -1.24 9.59 3.29
N TYR A 177 -1.10 8.49 2.55
CA TYR A 177 -2.06 7.39 2.52
C TYR A 177 -1.38 6.15 3.05
N ILE A 178 -1.53 5.95 4.35
CA ILE A 178 -1.01 4.82 5.09
C ILE A 178 -2.04 3.71 5.06
N HIS A 179 -1.71 2.60 4.39
CA HIS A 179 -2.57 1.44 4.32
C HIS A 179 -3.13 1.07 5.70
N ALA A 180 -4.46 1.09 5.77
CA ALA A 180 -5.24 0.81 6.96
C ALA A 180 -5.22 -0.68 7.39
N ASP A 181 -4.04 -1.21 7.75
CA ASP A 181 -3.93 -2.58 8.26
C ASP A 181 -4.66 -2.77 9.59
N GLY A 182 -4.62 -1.72 10.42
CA GLY A 182 -5.26 -1.63 11.72
C GLY A 182 -4.87 -0.32 12.40
N ARG A 183 -5.59 0.05 13.46
CA ARG A 183 -5.37 1.33 14.16
C ARG A 183 -3.93 1.48 14.66
N ALA A 184 -3.36 0.42 15.22
CA ALA A 184 -2.01 0.43 15.76
C ALA A 184 -0.93 0.76 14.70
N VAL A 185 -1.11 0.29 13.45
CA VAL A 185 -0.17 0.57 12.35
C VAL A 185 -0.20 2.06 11.99
N ILE A 186 -1.41 2.64 11.93
CA ILE A 186 -1.58 4.07 11.64
C ILE A 186 -0.97 4.92 12.77
N ASP A 187 -1.25 4.58 14.03
CA ASP A 187 -0.75 5.28 15.22
C ASP A 187 0.80 5.26 15.27
N GLU A 188 1.39 4.08 15.00
CA GLU A 188 2.84 3.89 15.00
C GLU A 188 3.52 4.67 13.86
N LEU A 189 2.91 4.71 12.67
CA LEU A 189 3.43 5.50 11.55
C LEU A 189 3.29 7.00 11.74
N GLU A 190 2.17 7.46 12.30
CA GLU A 190 1.98 8.86 12.68
C GLU A 190 3.10 9.33 13.61
N LYS A 191 3.39 8.53 14.64
CA LYS A 191 4.46 8.82 15.61
C LYS A 191 5.85 8.76 14.98
N ASN A 192 6.16 7.70 14.24
CA ASN A 192 7.48 7.51 13.65
C ASN A 192 7.81 8.55 12.57
N LEU A 193 6.82 9.03 11.83
CA LEU A 193 7.00 10.04 10.78
C LEU A 193 6.74 11.47 11.28
N GLN A 194 6.38 11.65 12.57
CA GLN A 194 6.02 12.94 13.16
C GLN A 194 4.96 13.68 12.31
N LEU A 195 3.91 12.93 11.94
CA LEU A 195 2.80 13.45 11.15
C LEU A 195 1.78 14.11 12.06
N LEU A 196 1.15 15.18 11.55
CA LEU A 196 -0.04 15.77 12.16
C LEU A 196 -1.26 14.86 11.99
N PRO A 197 -2.26 14.94 12.90
CA PRO A 197 -3.49 14.15 12.81
C PRO A 197 -4.24 14.30 11.48
N MET A 198 -4.14 15.48 10.85
CA MET A 198 -4.75 15.75 9.55
C MET A 198 -4.17 14.90 8.43
N HIS A 199 -2.88 14.53 8.49
CA HIS A 199 -2.25 13.71 7.45
C HIS A 199 -2.73 12.26 7.48
N VAL A 200 -3.07 11.75 8.66
CA VAL A 200 -3.52 10.36 8.83
C VAL A 200 -5.04 10.23 8.88
N GLU A 201 -5.78 11.35 8.80
CA GLU A 201 -7.24 11.37 8.85
C GLU A 201 -7.86 10.45 7.79
N ALA A 202 -7.36 10.48 6.55
CA ALA A 202 -7.88 9.65 5.47
C ALA A 202 -7.77 8.15 5.80
N SER A 203 -6.60 7.70 6.28
CA SER A 203 -6.37 6.31 6.71
C SER A 203 -7.23 5.92 7.91
N ARG A 204 -7.42 6.81 8.89
CA ARG A 204 -8.28 6.56 10.06
C ARG A 204 -9.76 6.46 9.67
N MET A 205 -10.25 7.38 8.84
CA MET A 205 -11.65 7.45 8.45
C MET A 205 -12.05 6.32 7.52
N THR A 206 -11.14 5.89 6.63
CA THR A 206 -11.37 4.72 5.79
C THR A 206 -11.36 3.43 6.59
N LEU A 207 -10.41 3.26 7.53
CA LEU A 207 -10.42 2.14 8.47
C LEU A 207 -11.73 2.10 9.28
N HIS A 208 -12.18 3.25 9.79
CA HIS A 208 -13.42 3.34 10.55
C HIS A 208 -14.66 3.01 9.71
N GLY A 209 -14.73 3.52 8.47
CA GLY A 209 -15.90 3.36 7.61
C GLY A 209 -15.99 2.01 6.89
N PHE A 210 -14.85 1.45 6.49
CA PHE A 210 -14.78 0.29 5.59
C PHE A 210 -13.97 -0.88 6.15
N GLY A 211 -13.28 -0.72 7.28
CA GLY A 211 -12.34 -1.72 7.80
C GLY A 211 -11.10 -1.87 6.92
N ASN A 212 -10.36 -2.95 7.12
CA ASN A 212 -9.22 -3.28 6.28
C ASN A 212 -9.70 -3.97 5.00
N THR A 213 -9.81 -3.20 3.92
CA THR A 213 -10.12 -3.70 2.57
C THR A 213 -8.88 -4.17 1.79
N SER A 214 -7.85 -4.66 2.51
CA SER A 214 -6.59 -5.20 1.98
C SER A 214 -6.01 -4.30 0.87
N SER A 215 -5.66 -4.83 -0.30
CA SER A 215 -4.95 -4.08 -1.32
C SER A 215 -5.70 -2.88 -1.91
N SER A 216 -7.00 -2.77 -1.64
CA SER A 216 -7.81 -1.65 -2.08
C SER A 216 -7.83 -0.45 -1.13
N SER A 217 -7.41 -0.60 0.14
CA SER A 217 -7.56 0.46 1.17
C SER A 217 -6.88 1.78 0.80
N ILE A 218 -5.68 1.73 0.23
CA ILE A 218 -4.93 2.95 -0.18
C ILE A 218 -5.66 3.79 -1.24
N TRP A 219 -6.58 3.17 -2.00
CA TRP A 219 -7.40 3.86 -2.99
C TRP A 219 -8.64 4.50 -2.36
N TYR A 220 -9.19 3.88 -1.32
CA TYR A 220 -10.27 4.45 -0.53
C TYR A 220 -9.78 5.71 0.20
N GLU A 221 -8.53 5.70 0.68
CA GLU A 221 -7.88 6.84 1.33
C GLU A 221 -7.73 8.02 0.36
N LEU A 222 -7.25 7.74 -0.85
CA LEU A 222 -7.18 8.72 -1.93
C LEU A 222 -8.57 9.27 -2.29
N ALA A 223 -9.56 8.39 -2.47
CA ALA A 223 -10.92 8.77 -2.80
C ALA A 223 -11.59 9.61 -1.70
N TYR A 224 -11.29 9.31 -0.43
CA TYR A 224 -11.77 10.11 0.71
C TYR A 224 -11.26 11.56 0.63
N THR A 225 -9.97 11.75 0.39
CA THR A 225 -9.38 13.09 0.24
C THR A 225 -9.91 13.83 -0.99
N GLU A 226 -10.14 13.12 -2.11
CA GLU A 226 -10.82 13.69 -3.29
C GLU A 226 -12.24 14.17 -2.93
N ALA A 227 -13.03 13.31 -2.27
CA ALA A 227 -14.41 13.61 -1.91
C ALA A 227 -14.53 14.78 -0.92
N LYS A 228 -13.53 14.95 -0.04
CA LYS A 228 -13.44 16.11 0.86
C LYS A 228 -13.01 17.41 0.17
N GLY A 229 -12.69 17.39 -1.12
CA GLY A 229 -12.25 18.56 -1.88
C GLY A 229 -10.88 19.11 -1.45
N ARG A 230 -10.08 18.31 -0.74
CA ARG A 230 -8.75 18.71 -0.23
C ARG A 230 -7.63 18.47 -1.24
N MET A 231 -7.85 17.58 -2.20
CA MET A 231 -6.89 17.32 -3.27
C MET A 231 -6.86 18.48 -4.26
N ARG A 232 -5.68 19.05 -4.50
CA ARG A 232 -5.46 20.13 -5.48
C ARG A 232 -4.38 19.78 -6.49
N LYS A 233 -4.47 20.37 -7.68
CA LYS A 233 -3.44 20.23 -8.71
C LYS A 233 -2.09 20.73 -8.16
N GLY A 234 -1.06 19.91 -8.32
CA GLY A 234 0.28 20.19 -7.80
C GLY A 234 0.56 19.57 -6.44
N ASN A 235 -0.44 19.05 -5.74
CA ASN A 235 -0.20 18.26 -4.54
C ASN A 235 0.54 16.96 -4.87
N ARG A 236 1.43 16.57 -3.97
CA ARG A 236 2.21 15.33 -4.01
C ARG A 236 1.64 14.34 -3.02
N VAL A 237 1.48 13.10 -3.46
CA VAL A 237 0.85 12.03 -2.68
C VAL A 237 1.86 10.95 -2.39
N TRP A 238 1.88 10.46 -1.14
CA TRP A 238 2.63 9.28 -0.76
C TRP A 238 1.70 8.17 -0.26
N GLN A 239 1.59 7.09 -1.04
CA GLN A 239 0.91 5.86 -0.64
C GLN A 239 1.92 4.86 -0.07
N ILE A 240 1.59 4.24 1.07
CA ILE A 240 2.41 3.23 1.75
C ILE A 240 1.53 2.02 2.03
N ALA A 241 2.00 0.83 1.67
CA ALA A 241 1.30 -0.43 1.94
C ALA A 241 2.26 -1.52 2.41
N PHE A 242 1.80 -2.32 3.38
CA PHE A 242 2.53 -3.46 3.92
C PHE A 242 1.91 -4.79 3.45
N GLY A 243 2.65 -5.89 3.52
CA GLY A 243 2.15 -7.23 3.16
C GLY A 243 3.06 -8.35 3.64
N SER A 244 2.64 -9.62 3.54
CA SER A 244 3.42 -10.78 4.01
C SER A 244 4.76 -11.01 3.31
N GLY A 245 5.62 -11.84 3.93
CA GLY A 245 7.07 -11.85 3.68
C GLY A 245 7.77 -10.62 4.27
N PHE A 246 7.03 -9.83 5.03
CA PHE A 246 7.18 -8.41 5.23
C PHE A 246 7.70 -7.60 4.03
N LYS A 247 6.75 -7.10 3.24
CA LYS A 247 6.98 -6.16 2.14
C LYS A 247 6.52 -4.78 2.57
N CYS A 248 7.30 -3.75 2.26
CA CYS A 248 6.90 -2.35 2.38
C CYS A 248 6.98 -1.73 0.99
N ASN A 249 5.82 -1.47 0.39
CA ASN A 249 5.69 -0.93 -0.95
C ASN A 249 5.09 0.46 -0.89
N ARG A 250 5.53 1.34 -1.80
CA ARG A 250 4.97 2.68 -1.89
C ARG A 250 4.85 3.17 -3.32
N ALA A 251 3.90 4.08 -3.51
CA ALA A 251 3.71 4.82 -4.74
C ALA A 251 3.72 6.33 -4.43
N VAL A 252 4.40 7.09 -5.29
CA VAL A 252 4.45 8.55 -5.25
C VAL A 252 3.76 9.10 -6.49
N TRP A 253 2.82 10.02 -6.30
CA TRP A 253 2.06 10.68 -7.36
C TRP A 253 2.25 12.19 -7.36
#